data_AF-A0A4R5DLL6-F1
#
_entry.id   AF-A0A4R5DLL6-F1
#
_cell.length_a   1.000
_cell.length_b   1.000
_cell.length_c   1.000
_cell.angle_alpha   90.00
_cell.angle_beta   90.00
_cell.angle_gamma   90.00
#
_symmetry.space_group_name_H-M   'P 1'
#
loop_
_entity.id
_entity.type
_entity.pdbx_description
1 polymer ?
#
loop_
_entity_poly.entity_id
_entity_poly.type
_entity_poly.pdbx_seq_one_letter_code
_entity_poly.pdbx_strand_id
1 'polypeptide(L)'
;MKNHWAIKPFRNFFTATTLAWFLWVLVLDNNNLRVVLSNRMKMTALEKEKSVLKEKIRLVKKERDEVQGNPQMLEKWAREKYLMRRPNEDVYVIVDENKTVESDKE
;
A
#
# COMPACT_ATOMS: atom_id res chain seq x y z
N MET A 1 -8.82 52.52 -21.99
CA MET A 1 -9.03 51.93 -23.33
C MET A 1 -9.87 50.67 -23.14
N LYS A 2 -11.12 50.67 -23.62
CA LYS A 2 -12.13 49.64 -23.31
C LYS A 2 -12.12 48.58 -24.41
N ASN A 3 -11.90 47.32 -24.03
CA ASN A 3 -11.76 46.20 -24.97
C ASN A 3 -13.14 45.76 -25.47
N HIS A 4 -13.69 46.47 -26.46
CA HIS A 4 -14.99 46.14 -27.10
C HIS A 4 -14.97 44.85 -27.96
N TRP A 5 -13.84 44.13 -28.00
CA TRP A 5 -13.71 42.84 -28.70
C TRP A 5 -14.47 41.71 -28.00
N ALA A 6 -14.52 41.68 -26.67
CA ALA A 6 -15.11 40.58 -25.90
C ALA A 6 -16.65 40.53 -25.98
N ILE A 7 -17.29 41.59 -26.47
CA ILE A 7 -18.76 41.75 -26.46
C ILE A 7 -19.38 41.35 -27.81
N LYS A 8 -18.59 41.29 -28.90
CA LYS A 8 -19.08 40.86 -30.23
C LYS A 8 -19.69 39.45 -30.29
N PRO A 9 -19.17 38.41 -29.59
CA PRO A 9 -19.77 37.07 -29.67
C PRO A 9 -21.10 36.94 -28.92
N PHE A 10 -21.51 37.94 -28.12
CA PHE A 10 -22.81 37.94 -27.42
C PHE A 10 -23.97 38.52 -28.24
N ARG A 11 -23.72 38.99 -29.47
CA ARG A 11 -24.78 39.54 -30.34
C ARG A 11 -25.55 38.47 -31.09
N ASN A 12 -24.99 37.26 -31.24
CA ASN A 12 -25.67 36.14 -31.91
C ASN A 12 -26.31 35.23 -30.85
N PHE A 13 -27.62 35.04 -30.92
CA PHE A 13 -28.36 34.21 -29.95
C PHE A 13 -27.82 32.77 -29.90
N PHE A 14 -27.41 32.23 -31.05
CA PHE A 14 -26.84 30.88 -31.16
C PHE A 14 -25.49 30.74 -30.47
N THR A 15 -24.62 31.76 -30.52
CA THR A 15 -23.31 31.70 -29.87
C THR A 15 -23.45 31.84 -28.37
N ALA A 16 -24.31 32.74 -27.88
CA ALA A 16 -24.60 32.88 -26.46
C ALA A 16 -25.21 31.60 -25.86
N THR A 17 -26.20 31.00 -26.54
CA THR A 17 -26.84 29.75 -26.09
C THR A 17 -25.88 28.57 -26.13
N THR A 18 -25.04 28.46 -27.17
CA THR A 18 -24.01 27.40 -27.23
C THR A 18 -22.99 27.57 -26.11
N LEU A 19 -22.54 28.78 -25.82
CA LEU A 19 -21.57 29.05 -24.76
C LEU A 19 -22.18 28.80 -23.37
N ALA A 20 -23.44 29.18 -23.16
CA ALA A 20 -24.19 28.85 -21.96
C ALA A 20 -24.42 27.34 -21.80
N TRP A 21 -24.69 26.62 -22.90
CA TRP A 21 -24.82 25.17 -22.90
C TRP A 21 -23.50 24.47 -22.58
N PHE A 22 -22.38 24.90 -23.16
CA PHE A 22 -21.05 24.41 -22.76
C PHE A 22 -20.73 24.72 -21.31
N LEU A 23 -21.04 25.94 -20.85
CA LEU A 23 -20.85 26.30 -19.44
C LEU A 23 -21.74 25.46 -18.52
N TRP A 24 -22.96 25.14 -18.93
CA TRP A 24 -23.87 24.23 -18.23
C TRP A 24 -23.31 22.80 -18.18
N VAL A 25 -22.86 22.27 -19.32
CA VAL A 25 -22.21 20.95 -19.36
C VAL A 25 -20.87 20.94 -18.62
N LEU A 26 -20.18 22.07 -18.43
CA LEU A 26 -18.92 22.09 -17.68
C LEU A 26 -19.12 22.33 -16.18
N VAL A 27 -20.15 23.09 -15.78
CA VAL A 27 -20.42 23.48 -14.39
C VAL A 27 -21.45 22.58 -13.72
N LEU A 28 -22.50 22.16 -14.45
CA LEU A 28 -23.54 21.25 -13.96
C LEU A 28 -23.30 19.79 -14.35
N ASP A 29 -22.66 19.50 -15.49
CA ASP A 29 -22.31 18.10 -15.73
C ASP A 29 -21.21 17.69 -14.76
N ASN A 30 -21.48 16.57 -14.14
CA ASN A 30 -20.81 16.02 -12.99
C ASN A 30 -19.50 15.36 -13.41
N ASN A 31 -18.77 15.94 -14.39
CA ASN A 31 -17.50 15.42 -14.88
C ASN A 31 -16.44 15.68 -13.80
N ASN A 32 -16.53 14.83 -12.80
CA ASN A 32 -15.96 15.00 -11.50
C ASN A 32 -14.49 14.63 -11.63
N LEU A 33 -13.68 15.59 -12.11
CA LEU A 33 -12.23 15.46 -12.24
C LEU A 33 -11.61 15.02 -10.91
N ARG A 34 -12.21 15.46 -9.78
CA ARG A 34 -11.87 14.99 -8.44
C ARG A 34 -12.10 13.49 -8.27
N VAL A 35 -13.23 12.95 -8.73
CA VAL A 35 -13.49 11.50 -8.70
C VAL A 35 -12.50 10.74 -9.57
N VAL A 36 -12.26 11.20 -10.80
CA VAL A 36 -11.27 10.57 -11.69
C VAL A 36 -9.89 10.53 -11.03
N LEU A 37 -9.43 11.65 -10.45
CA LEU A 37 -8.16 11.72 -9.75
C LEU A 37 -8.13 10.81 -8.52
N SER A 38 -9.20 10.82 -7.71
CA SER A 38 -9.30 9.95 -6.53
C SER A 38 -9.30 8.46 -6.90
N ASN A 39 -9.92 8.09 -8.03
CA ASN A 39 -9.96 6.73 -8.52
C ASN A 39 -8.59 6.29 -9.05
N ARG A 40 -7.84 7.18 -9.69
CA ARG A 40 -6.45 6.91 -10.10
C ARG A 40 -5.56 6.65 -8.89
N MET A 41 -5.68 7.47 -7.85
CA MET A 41 -4.93 7.30 -6.59
C MET A 41 -5.32 6.00 -5.85
N LYS A 42 -6.62 5.67 -5.81
CA LYS A 42 -7.09 4.40 -5.24
C LYS A 42 -6.55 3.21 -6.02
N MET A 43 -6.53 3.28 -7.36
CA MET A 43 -6.01 2.21 -8.20
C MET A 43 -4.53 1.93 -7.92
N THR A 44 -3.70 2.97 -7.82
CA THR A 44 -2.27 2.81 -7.53
C THR A 44 -2.04 2.28 -6.10
N ALA A 45 -2.83 2.73 -5.13
CA ALA A 45 -2.79 2.20 -3.76
C ALA A 45 -3.13 0.71 -3.73
N LEU A 46 -4.21 0.29 -4.39
CA LEU A 46 -4.63 -1.11 -4.45
C LEU A 46 -3.60 -2.01 -5.15
N GLU A 47 -2.96 -1.55 -6.23
CA GLU A 47 -1.93 -2.34 -6.91
C GLU A 47 -0.68 -2.50 -6.02
N LYS A 48 -0.34 -1.48 -5.22
CA LYS A 48 0.74 -1.55 -4.22
C LYS A 48 0.39 -2.53 -3.08
N GLU A 49 -0.83 -2.48 -2.57
CA GLU A 49 -1.27 -3.43 -1.54
C GLU A 49 -1.25 -4.87 -2.05
N LYS A 50 -1.71 -5.09 -3.28
CA LYS A 50 -1.68 -6.38 -3.96
C LYS A 50 -0.26 -6.91 -4.15
N SER A 51 0.71 -6.07 -4.50
CA SER A 51 2.11 -6.50 -4.66
C SER A 51 2.72 -6.92 -3.31
N VAL A 52 2.48 -6.14 -2.25
CA VAL A 52 2.90 -6.48 -0.88
C VAL A 52 2.26 -7.80 -0.41
N LEU A 53 0.97 -7.99 -0.67
CA LEU A 53 0.28 -9.20 -0.23
C LEU A 53 0.75 -10.45 -0.99
N LYS A 54 1.01 -10.33 -2.29
CA LYS A 54 1.64 -11.40 -3.08
C LYS A 54 3.00 -11.80 -2.52
N GLU A 55 3.80 -10.83 -2.11
CA GLU A 55 5.10 -11.09 -1.50
C GLU A 55 4.96 -11.80 -0.14
N LYS A 56 4.03 -11.37 0.70
CA LYS A 56 3.71 -12.07 1.96
C LYS A 56 3.26 -13.51 1.73
N ILE A 57 2.43 -13.76 0.73
CA ILE A 57 2.00 -15.11 0.36
C ILE A 57 3.21 -15.96 -0.06
N ARG A 58 4.14 -15.40 -0.83
CA ARG A 58 5.36 -16.09 -1.26
C ARG A 58 6.24 -16.47 -0.06
N LEU A 59 6.42 -15.54 0.88
CA LEU A 59 7.17 -15.78 2.12
C LEU A 59 6.52 -16.86 2.98
N VAL A 60 5.22 -16.74 3.27
CA VAL A 60 4.48 -17.72 4.08
C VAL A 60 4.48 -19.09 3.41
N LYS A 61 4.35 -19.16 2.09
CA LYS A 61 4.41 -20.43 1.36
C LYS A 61 5.79 -21.08 1.51
N LYS A 62 6.86 -20.30 1.42
CA LYS A 62 8.23 -20.78 1.63
C LYS A 62 8.41 -21.30 3.07
N GLU A 63 8.02 -20.53 4.07
CA GLU A 63 8.08 -20.95 5.49
C GLU A 63 7.28 -22.23 5.72
N ARG A 64 6.09 -22.32 5.12
CA ARG A 64 5.26 -23.51 5.21
C ARG A 64 5.91 -24.72 4.54
N ASP A 65 6.54 -24.56 3.38
CA ASP A 65 7.25 -25.67 2.72
C ASP A 65 8.50 -26.12 3.50
N GLU A 66 9.14 -25.21 4.26
CA GLU A 66 10.25 -25.54 5.18
C GLU A 66 9.78 -26.36 6.40
N VAL A 67 8.53 -26.17 6.84
CA VAL A 67 7.96 -26.82 8.03
C VAL A 67 7.13 -28.07 7.68
N GLN A 68 6.52 -28.10 6.49
CA GLN A 68 5.56 -29.13 6.12
C GLN A 68 6.25 -30.42 5.67
N GLY A 69 6.09 -31.50 6.46
CA GLY A 69 6.40 -32.87 6.04
C GLY A 69 7.53 -33.56 6.81
N ASN A 70 8.31 -32.85 7.62
CA ASN A 70 9.34 -33.47 8.47
C ASN A 70 9.21 -33.00 9.94
N PRO A 71 8.91 -33.91 10.90
CA PRO A 71 8.81 -33.59 12.32
C PRO A 71 10.05 -32.88 12.88
N GLN A 72 11.24 -33.19 12.36
CA GLN A 72 12.50 -32.57 12.80
C GLN A 72 12.62 -31.11 12.35
N MET A 73 12.11 -30.78 11.16
CA MET A 73 12.10 -29.39 10.67
C MET A 73 11.07 -28.54 11.42
N LEU A 74 9.93 -29.13 11.77
CA LEU A 74 8.92 -28.49 12.62
C LEU A 74 9.47 -28.18 14.02
N GLU A 75 10.15 -29.14 14.66
CA GLU A 75 10.77 -28.92 15.98
C GLU A 75 11.85 -27.85 15.92
N LYS A 76 12.70 -27.88 14.89
CA LYS A 76 13.72 -26.84 14.66
C LYS A 76 13.09 -25.45 14.50
N TRP A 77 12.06 -25.32 13.67
CA TRP A 77 11.35 -24.06 13.46
C TRP A 77 10.67 -23.54 14.73
N ALA A 78 10.02 -24.41 15.50
CA ALA A 78 9.41 -24.05 16.77
C ALA A 78 10.43 -23.57 17.82
N ARG A 79 11.61 -24.21 17.87
CA ARG A 79 12.72 -23.83 18.75
C ARG A 79 13.38 -22.51 18.31
N GLU A 80 13.62 -22.29 17.02
CA GLU A 80 14.29 -21.07 16.54
C GLU A 80 13.35 -19.86 16.51
N LYS A 81 12.11 -20.03 16.06
CA LYS A 81 11.17 -18.91 15.86
C LYS A 81 10.42 -18.52 17.12
N TYR A 82 10.04 -19.51 17.94
CA TYR A 82 9.19 -19.31 19.12
C TYR A 82 9.87 -19.70 20.43
N LEU A 83 11.13 -20.14 20.40
CA LEU A 83 11.89 -20.56 21.59
C LEU A 83 11.13 -21.62 22.40
N MET A 84 10.38 -22.49 21.71
CA MET A 84 9.62 -23.54 22.36
C MET A 84 10.55 -24.58 23.01
N ARG A 85 10.20 -25.02 24.21
CA ARG A 85 10.90 -26.04 24.99
C ARG A 85 9.92 -27.11 25.45
N ARG A 86 10.39 -28.33 25.69
CA ARG A 86 9.56 -29.37 26.29
C ARG A 86 9.32 -29.06 27.78
N PRO A 87 8.21 -29.54 28.38
CA PRO A 87 7.87 -29.24 29.78
C PRO A 87 8.94 -29.66 30.81
N ASN A 88 9.75 -30.67 30.48
CA ASN A 88 10.80 -31.23 31.36
C ASN A 88 12.22 -30.99 30.79
N GLU A 89 12.40 -29.94 29.98
CA GLU A 89 13.69 -29.62 29.34
C GLU A 89 14.27 -28.32 29.92
N ASP A 90 15.42 -28.44 30.57
CA ASP A 90 16.18 -27.29 31.08
C ASP A 90 17.16 -26.80 30.00
N VAL A 91 17.02 -25.53 29.60
CA VAL A 91 17.83 -24.89 28.56
C VAL A 91 18.83 -23.95 29.22
N TYR A 92 20.12 -24.20 29.03
CA TYR A 92 21.21 -23.38 29.55
C TYR A 92 21.86 -22.59 28.41
N VAL A 93 21.99 -21.27 28.58
CA VAL A 93 22.78 -20.41 27.67
C VAL A 93 24.17 -20.28 28.27
N ILE A 94 25.16 -20.89 27.62
CA ILE A 94 26.56 -20.78 28.05
C ILE A 94 27.08 -19.45 27.52
N VAL A 95 27.27 -18.49 28.43
CA VAL A 95 27.93 -17.22 28.12
C VAL A 95 29.41 -17.39 28.46
N ASP A 96 30.26 -17.21 27.46
CA ASP A 96 31.71 -17.32 27.62
C ASP A 96 32.20 -16.12 28.43
N GLU A 97 32.64 -16.35 29.67
CA GLU A 97 33.07 -15.30 30.62
C GLU A 97 34.29 -14.51 30.12
N ASN A 98 35.03 -15.07 29.14
CA ASN A 98 36.18 -14.41 28.51
C ASN A 98 35.80 -13.49 27.33
N LYS A 99 34.52 -13.43 26.95
CA LYS A 99 34.00 -12.36 26.08
C LYS A 99 33.37 -11.29 26.96
N THR A 100 34.14 -10.24 27.24
CA THR A 100 33.65 -8.98 27.77
C THR A 100 32.41 -8.57 26.98
N VAL A 101 31.25 -8.67 27.61
CA VAL A 101 29.99 -8.16 27.08
C VAL A 101 30.10 -6.65 27.10
N GLU A 102 30.52 -6.06 25.97
CA GLU A 102 30.18 -4.69 25.65
C GLU A 102 28.65 -4.67 25.49
N SER A 103 28.00 -4.43 26.62
CA SER A 103 26.61 -4.03 26.72
C SER A 103 26.44 -2.76 25.90
N ASP A 104 26.02 -2.90 24.64
CA ASP A 104 25.41 -1.83 23.88
C ASP A 104 24.20 -1.33 24.68
N LYS A 105 24.45 -0.23 25.41
CA LYS A 105 23.41 0.63 25.95
C LYS A 105 22.86 1.44 24.79
N GLU A 106 21.69 1.05 24.27
CA GLU A 106 20.70 1.96 23.67
C GLU A 106 19.30 1.33 23.69
#